data_AF-A0A8T4Z285-F1
#
_entry.id   AF-A0A8T4Z285-F1
#
_cell.length_a   1.000
_cell.length_b   1.000
_cell.length_c   1.000
_cell.angle_alpha   90.00
_cell.angle_beta   90.00
_cell.angle_gamma   90.00
#
_symmetry.space_group_name_H-M   'P 1'
#
loop_
_entity.id
_entity.type
_entity.pdbx_description
1 polymer ?
#
loop_
_entity_poly.entity_id
_entity_poly.type
_entity_poly.pdbx_seq_one_letter_code
_entity_poly.pdbx_strand_id
1 'polypeptide(L)'
;MPEHSSVKVFREVFRRVLLSSLGESAGEAALFFLRRSLGCDPFEVFWDNPGGFYRELEKIFGVGTKVLIRLLASRINSELGLNIDPERFLELMRSEDRRSAEEIRSLIMKIAELYEGKRESL
;
A
#
# COMPACT_ATOMS: atom_id res chain seq x y z
N MET A 1 -4.62 13.77 13.48
CA MET A 1 -3.16 13.56 13.32
C MET A 1 -2.91 13.14 11.89
N PRO A 2 -1.88 13.67 11.21
CA PRO A 2 -1.64 13.46 9.78
C PRO A 2 -1.49 11.98 9.40
N GLU A 3 -0.94 11.16 10.30
CA GLU A 3 -0.79 9.70 10.14
C GLU A 3 -2.10 8.96 9.82
N HIS A 4 -3.20 9.29 10.50
CA HIS A 4 -4.50 8.64 10.24
C HIS A 4 -5.10 8.99 8.88
N SER A 5 -4.79 10.18 8.33
CA SER A 5 -5.24 10.55 6.98
C SER A 5 -4.45 9.76 5.94
N SER A 6 -3.13 9.67 6.12
CA SER A 6 -2.26 8.97 5.17
C SER A 6 -2.54 7.48 5.10
N VAL A 7 -2.81 6.82 6.23
CA VAL A 7 -3.21 5.41 6.27
C VAL A 7 -4.55 5.19 5.55
N LYS A 8 -5.51 6.11 5.69
CA LYS A 8 -6.80 6.03 4.97
C LYS A 8 -6.63 6.19 3.46
N VAL A 9 -5.83 7.17 3.01
CA VAL A 9 -5.57 7.35 1.57
C VAL A 9 -4.86 6.12 1.00
N PHE A 10 -3.82 5.63 1.68
CA PHE A 10 -3.12 4.43 1.22
C PHE A 10 -4.04 3.22 1.14
N ARG A 11 -4.90 3.02 2.14
CA ARG A 11 -5.94 1.98 2.14
C ARG A 11 -6.83 2.09 0.91
N GLU A 12 -7.32 3.28 0.60
CA GLU A 12 -8.21 3.51 -0.55
C GLU A 12 -7.51 3.17 -1.87
N VAL A 13 -6.29 3.70 -2.07
CA VAL A 13 -5.49 3.44 -3.27
C VAL A 13 -5.16 1.96 -3.41
N PHE A 14 -4.70 1.32 -2.33
CA PHE A 14 -4.37 -0.11 -2.31
C PHE A 14 -5.60 -0.97 -2.65
N ARG A 15 -6.74 -0.71 -1.99
CA ARG A 15 -7.99 -1.44 -2.26
C ARG A 15 -8.39 -1.28 -3.71
N ARG A 16 -8.36 -0.07 -4.25
CA ARG A 16 -8.71 0.19 -5.65
C ARG A 16 -7.82 -0.60 -6.62
N VAL A 17 -6.50 -0.57 -6.42
CA VAL A 17 -5.56 -1.34 -7.26
C VAL A 17 -5.86 -2.83 -7.15
N LEU A 18 -6.00 -3.35 -5.92
CA LEU A 18 -6.24 -4.77 -5.68
C LEU A 18 -7.55 -5.25 -6.33
N LEU A 19 -8.67 -4.56 -6.08
CA LEU A 19 -9.98 -4.91 -6.62
C LEU A 19 -10.01 -4.80 -8.14
N SER A 20 -9.36 -3.78 -8.72
CA SER A 20 -9.26 -3.65 -10.19
C SER A 20 -8.37 -4.70 -10.84
N SER A 21 -7.38 -5.24 -10.12
CA SER A 21 -6.44 -6.23 -10.65
C SER A 21 -6.95 -7.66 -10.54
N LEU A 22 -7.69 -7.97 -9.47
CA LEU A 22 -8.16 -9.33 -9.17
C LEU A 22 -9.66 -9.53 -9.43
N GLY A 23 -10.41 -8.44 -9.59
CA GLY A 23 -11.87 -8.44 -9.48
C GLY A 23 -12.34 -8.32 -8.04
N GLU A 24 -13.59 -7.89 -7.86
CA GLU A 24 -14.15 -7.52 -6.55
C GLU A 24 -14.13 -8.69 -5.56
N SER A 25 -14.67 -9.86 -5.95
CA SER A 25 -14.75 -11.03 -5.07
C SER A 25 -13.38 -11.53 -4.61
N ALA A 26 -12.42 -11.64 -5.52
CA ALA A 26 -11.08 -12.15 -5.19
C ALA A 26 -10.26 -11.14 -4.38
N GLY A 27 -10.38 -9.85 -4.68
CA GLY A 27 -9.71 -8.80 -3.91
C GLY A 27 -10.28 -8.65 -2.49
N GLU A 28 -11.61 -8.73 -2.31
CA GLU A 28 -12.19 -8.75 -0.95
C GLU A 28 -11.79 -10.00 -0.17
N ALA A 29 -11.77 -11.18 -0.82
CA ALA A 29 -11.28 -12.39 -0.18
C ALA A 29 -9.82 -12.24 0.30
N ALA A 30 -8.95 -11.65 -0.52
CA ALA A 30 -7.57 -11.39 -0.14
C ALA A 30 -7.46 -10.41 1.05
N LEU A 31 -8.24 -9.32 1.07
CA LEU A 31 -8.25 -8.38 2.19
C LEU A 31 -8.78 -9.03 3.47
N PHE A 32 -9.77 -9.91 3.34
CA PHE A 32 -10.29 -10.71 4.43
C PHE A 32 -9.21 -11.65 4.99
N PHE A 33 -8.51 -12.40 4.12
CA PHE A 33 -7.41 -13.28 4.56
C PHE A 33 -6.26 -12.50 5.20
N LEU A 34 -5.92 -11.33 4.67
CA LEU A 34 -4.89 -10.47 5.21
C LEU A 34 -5.24 -9.97 6.62
N ARG A 35 -6.47 -9.48 6.82
CA ARG A 35 -6.98 -9.07 8.13
C ARG A 35 -7.03 -10.23 9.11
N ARG A 36 -7.47 -11.41 8.66
CA ARG A 36 -7.54 -12.62 9.48
C ARG A 36 -6.15 -13.08 9.93
N SER A 37 -5.15 -13.02 9.05
CA SER A 37 -3.78 -13.45 9.36
C SER A 37 -3.10 -12.51 10.36
N LEU A 38 -3.32 -11.20 10.21
CA LEU A 38 -2.74 -10.16 11.08
C LEU A 38 -3.47 -10.00 12.42
N GLY A 39 -4.74 -10.41 12.51
CA GLY A 39 -5.55 -10.28 13.73
C GLY A 39 -5.99 -8.84 14.05
N CYS A 40 -5.54 -7.85 13.26
CA CYS A 40 -5.89 -6.45 13.39
C CYS A 40 -6.07 -5.82 11.99
N ASP A 41 -6.17 -4.49 11.92
CA ASP A 41 -6.31 -3.79 10.65
C ASP A 41 -4.99 -3.85 9.85
N PRO A 42 -4.99 -4.41 8.62
CA PRO A 42 -3.77 -4.53 7.83
C PRO A 42 -3.05 -3.22 7.54
N PHE A 43 -3.80 -2.11 7.41
CA PHE A 43 -3.21 -0.84 7.01
C PHE A 43 -2.57 -0.10 8.20
N GLU A 44 -3.02 -0.38 9.42
CA GLU A 44 -2.30 0.04 10.64
C GLU A 44 -1.00 -0.77 10.78
N VAL A 45 -1.03 -2.09 10.50
CA VAL A 45 0.18 -2.92 10.46
C VAL A 45 1.15 -2.43 9.40
N PHE A 46 0.67 -2.07 8.22
CA PHE A 46 1.53 -1.50 7.18
C PHE A 46 2.24 -0.22 7.66
N TRP A 47 1.55 0.64 8.41
CA TRP A 47 2.13 1.87 8.94
C TRP A 47 3.24 1.60 9.96
N ASP A 48 3.03 0.63 10.85
CA ASP A 48 3.97 0.30 11.92
C ASP A 48 5.12 -0.60 11.41
N ASN A 49 4.78 -1.60 10.59
CA ASN A 49 5.65 -2.66 10.09
C ASN A 49 5.33 -3.03 8.63
N PRO A 50 5.82 -2.24 7.65
CA PRO A 50 5.64 -2.50 6.23
C PRO A 50 6.11 -3.90 5.79
N GLY A 51 7.24 -4.37 6.33
CA GLY A 51 7.79 -5.71 6.06
C GLY A 51 6.86 -6.83 6.52
N GLY A 52 6.24 -6.68 7.69
CA GLY A 52 5.21 -7.59 8.20
C GLY A 52 4.00 -7.67 7.29
N PHE A 53 3.49 -6.51 6.85
CA PHE A 53 2.41 -6.44 5.88
C PHE A 53 2.76 -7.12 4.55
N TYR A 54 3.96 -6.87 4.01
CA TYR A 54 4.43 -7.51 2.78
C TYR A 54 4.48 -9.03 2.90
N ARG A 55 4.98 -9.57 4.03
CA ARG A 55 5.06 -11.02 4.25
C ARG A 55 3.69 -11.69 4.26
N GLU A 56 2.68 -11.04 4.85
CA GLU A 56 1.34 -11.60 4.84
C GLU A 56 0.71 -11.57 3.44
N LEU A 57 0.98 -10.54 2.64
CA LEU A 57 0.62 -10.56 1.22
C LEU A 57 1.34 -11.70 0.47
N GLU A 58 2.62 -11.93 0.77
CA GLU A 58 3.40 -13.01 0.17
C GLU A 58 2.87 -14.40 0.51
N LYS A 59 2.30 -14.60 1.69
CA LYS A 59 1.60 -15.86 2.03
C LYS A 59 0.32 -16.08 1.21
N ILE A 60 -0.35 -15.00 0.80
CA ILE A 60 -1.60 -15.07 0.02
C ILE A 60 -1.31 -15.24 -1.47
N PHE A 61 -0.40 -14.43 -2.01
CA PHE A 61 -0.17 -14.29 -3.45
C PHE A 61 1.14 -14.93 -3.93
N GLY A 62 2.02 -15.36 -3.04
CA GLY A 62 3.35 -15.84 -3.37
C GLY A 62 4.12 -14.83 -4.22
N VAL A 63 4.67 -15.30 -5.34
CA VAL A 63 5.39 -14.48 -6.32
C VAL A 63 4.56 -13.33 -6.90
N GLY A 64 3.23 -13.44 -6.89
CA GLY A 64 2.31 -12.39 -7.37
C GLY A 64 2.36 -11.12 -6.53
N THR A 65 2.84 -11.19 -5.29
CA THR A 65 2.98 -10.02 -4.40
C THR A 65 3.86 -8.94 -5.01
N LYS A 66 4.99 -9.32 -5.59
CA LYS A 66 5.92 -8.36 -6.23
C LYS A 66 5.24 -7.64 -7.39
N VAL A 67 4.44 -8.37 -8.18
CA VAL A 67 3.67 -7.80 -9.29
C VAL A 67 2.64 -6.81 -8.76
N LEU A 68 1.89 -7.16 -7.71
CA LEU A 68 0.92 -6.27 -7.08
C LEU A 68 1.56 -4.98 -6.55
N ILE A 69 2.70 -5.07 -5.87
CA ILE A 69 3.41 -3.88 -5.35
C ILE A 69 3.91 -2.97 -6.48
N ARG A 70 4.42 -3.55 -7.57
CA ARG A 70 4.82 -2.77 -8.76
C ARG A 70 3.64 -2.10 -9.45
N LEU A 71 2.50 -2.79 -9.53
CA LEU A 71 1.25 -2.23 -10.05
C LEU A 71 0.76 -1.08 -9.17
N LEU A 72 0.89 -1.20 -7.85
CA LEU A 72 0.55 -0.14 -6.90
C LEU A 72 1.40 1.12 -7.14
N ALA A 73 2.72 0.97 -7.22
CA ALA A 73 3.63 2.09 -7.52
C ALA A 73 3.31 2.75 -8.87
N SER A 74 3.09 1.93 -9.91
CA SER A 74 2.73 2.41 -11.24
C SER A 74 1.40 3.18 -11.24
N ARG A 75 0.40 2.69 -10.49
CA ARG A 75 -0.90 3.34 -10.39
C ARG A 75 -0.78 4.69 -9.66
N ILE A 76 -0.08 4.72 -8.54
CA ILE A 76 0.18 5.95 -7.78
C ILE A 76 0.85 6.99 -8.68
N ASN A 77 1.87 6.60 -9.44
CA ASN A 77 2.53 7.49 -10.39
C ASN A 77 1.55 8.05 -11.44
N SER A 78 0.73 7.19 -12.05
CA SER A 78 -0.24 7.62 -13.06
C SER A 78 -1.32 8.56 -12.51
N GLU A 79 -1.75 8.36 -11.25
CA GLU A 79 -2.85 9.13 -10.67
C GLU A 79 -2.38 10.44 -10.05
N LEU A 80 -1.17 10.48 -9.47
CA LEU A 80 -0.68 11.63 -8.71
C LEU A 80 0.48 12.38 -9.40
N GLY A 81 0.90 11.96 -10.59
CA GLY A 81 2.04 12.56 -11.29
C GLY A 81 3.36 12.38 -10.56
N LEU A 82 3.45 11.34 -9.71
CA LEU A 82 4.67 10.97 -9.01
C LEU A 82 5.58 10.13 -9.91
N ASN A 83 6.86 10.05 -9.53
CA ASN A 83 7.86 9.21 -10.19
C ASN A 83 8.52 8.27 -9.16
N ILE A 84 7.70 7.48 -8.49
CA ILE A 84 8.15 6.43 -7.57
C ILE A 84 8.75 5.31 -8.40
N ASP A 85 10.01 4.95 -8.14
CA ASP A 85 10.61 3.74 -8.71
C ASP A 85 9.93 2.50 -8.11
N PRO A 86 9.28 1.64 -8.92
CA PRO A 86 8.60 0.43 -8.44
C PRO A 86 9.52 -0.55 -7.73
N GLU A 87 10.80 -0.66 -8.12
CA GLU A 87 11.74 -1.57 -7.46
C GLU A 87 12.15 -1.01 -6.10
N ARG A 88 12.47 0.27 -6.01
CA ARG A 88 12.74 0.93 -4.73
C ARG A 88 11.54 0.83 -3.78
N PHE A 89 10.33 1.04 -4.29
CA PHE A 89 9.11 0.91 -3.50
C PHE A 89 8.93 -0.51 -2.95
N LEU A 90 9.18 -1.52 -3.77
CA LEU A 90 9.16 -2.92 -3.36
C LEU A 90 10.24 -3.22 -2.30
N GLU A 91 11.46 -2.72 -2.47
CA GLU A 91 12.53 -2.88 -1.47
C GLU A 91 12.14 -2.29 -0.12
N LEU A 92 11.61 -1.07 -0.12
CA LEU A 92 11.17 -0.39 1.10
C LEU A 92 10.07 -1.16 1.83
N MET A 93 9.09 -1.69 1.08
CA MET A 93 8.02 -2.50 1.66
C MET A 93 8.49 -3.85 2.18
N ARG A 94 9.57 -4.41 1.63
CA ARG A 94 10.13 -5.70 2.06
C ARG A 94 11.07 -5.57 3.25
N SER A 95 11.66 -4.41 3.45
CA SER A 95 12.66 -4.22 4.49
C SER A 95 12.04 -4.27 5.89
N GLU A 96 12.81 -4.81 6.83
CA GLU A 96 12.49 -4.80 8.27
C GLU A 96 13.25 -3.69 9.01
N ASP A 97 14.09 -2.92 8.30
CA ASP A 97 14.86 -1.86 8.92
C ASP A 97 14.03 -0.59 9.14
N ARG A 98 14.33 0.10 10.24
CA ARG A 98 13.62 1.29 10.67
C ARG A 98 13.70 2.43 9.64
N ARG A 99 14.83 2.58 8.94
CA ARG A 99 15.04 3.68 7.99
C ARG A 99 14.14 3.49 6.77
N SER A 100 14.03 2.26 6.25
CA SER A 100 13.10 1.94 5.17
C SER A 100 11.64 2.15 5.58
N ALA A 101 11.28 1.81 6.83
CA ALA A 101 9.94 2.07 7.36
C ALA A 101 9.63 3.58 7.49
N GLU A 102 10.61 4.41 7.86
CA GLU A 102 10.46 5.86 7.89
C GLU A 102 10.37 6.46 6.48
N GLU A 103 11.13 5.93 5.52
CA GLU A 103 11.11 6.37 4.12
C GLU A 103 9.76 6.04 3.46
N ILE A 104 9.22 4.82 3.63
CA ILE A 104 7.92 4.46 3.08
C ILE A 104 6.81 5.29 3.72
N ARG A 105 6.83 5.53 5.04
CA ARG A 105 5.85 6.42 5.70
C ARG A 105 5.89 7.84 5.14
N SER A 106 7.09 8.38 4.93
CA SER A 106 7.26 9.70 4.31
C SER A 106 6.68 9.76 2.91
N LEU A 107 6.86 8.69 2.13
CA LEU A 107 6.27 8.57 0.80
C LEU A 107 4.74 8.51 0.85
N ILE A 108 4.17 7.74 1.78
CA ILE A 108 2.72 7.61 1.95
C ILE A 108 2.09 8.93 2.43
N MET A 109 2.76 9.68 3.30
CA MET A 109 2.31 11.03 3.69
C MET A 109 2.25 11.97 2.49
N LYS A 110 3.30 11.98 1.65
CA LYS A 110 3.32 12.77 0.41
C LYS A 110 2.20 12.35 -0.57
N ILE A 111 1.93 11.06 -0.69
CA ILE A 111 0.82 10.54 -1.49
C ILE A 111 -0.52 11.07 -0.97
N ALA A 112 -0.70 11.09 0.35
CA ALA A 112 -1.92 11.58 0.98
C ALA A 112 -2.17 13.06 0.71
N GLU A 113 -1.14 13.90 0.89
CA GLU A 113 -1.21 15.34 0.62
C GLU A 113 -1.62 15.64 -0.83
N LEU A 114 -1.02 14.93 -1.80
CA LEU A 114 -1.34 15.11 -3.21
C LEU A 114 -2.73 14.57 -3.58
N TYR A 115 -3.15 13.47 -2.96
CA TYR A 115 -4.46 12.87 -3.21
C TYR A 115 -5.59 13.75 -2.67
N GLU A 116 -5.42 14.32 -1.48
CA GLU A 116 -6.37 15.26 -0.88
C GLU A 116 -6.47 16.55 -1.71
N GLY A 117 -5.35 17.16 -2.08
CA GLY A 117 -5.36 18.37 -2.92
C GLY A 117 -5.99 18.16 -4.30
N LYS A 118 -5.86 16.95 -4.88
CA LYS A 118 -6.52 16.59 -6.13
C LYS A 118 -8.04 16.40 -5.97
N ARG A 119 -8.50 15.87 -4.84
CA ARG A 119 -9.94 15.71 -4.54
C ARG A 119 -10.66 17.04 -4.33
N GLU A 120 -9.98 18.05 -3.78
CA GLU A 120 -10.55 19.39 -3.59
C GLU A 120 -10.61 20.22 -4.89
N SER A 121 -9.90 19.78 -5.93
CA SER A 121 -9.84 20.45 -7.24
C SER A 121 -10.86 19.90 -8.26
N LEU A 122 -11.70 18.94 -7.87
CA LEU A 122 -12.76 18.30 -8.67
C LEU A 122 -14.13 18.70 -8.13
#